data_AF-A0A4Y2DA60-F1
#
_entry.id   AF-A0A4Y2DA60-F1
#
_cell.length_a   1.000
_cell.length_b   1.000
_cell.length_c   1.000
_cell.angle_alpha   90.00
_cell.angle_beta   90.00
_cell.angle_gamma   90.00
#
_symmetry.space_group_name_H-M   'P 1'
#
loop_
_entity.id
_entity.type
_entity.pdbx_description
1 polymer ?
#
loop_
_entity_poly.entity_id
_entity_poly.type
_entity_poly.pdbx_seq_one_letter_code
_entity_poly.pdbx_strand_id
1 'polypeptide(L)'
;SWIKVSSYVRGCHYDVIGLEPNKKYSFRVSAENQYGVGSPLTSEKPIIAKFPFDVPSPPGTPQITDSDETSVNLIWERPKSDGGSKIHGYQVEFRDPRDGRWKPVSDQLVKDTTMRVPNLMENTEYEFRVKAKNAAGFSVPSKPTASFKVKTKSSVPSPPLNVRVSKVGRSYVDVKWDKPRTDGGSKIT
;
A
#
# COMPACT_ATOMS: atom_id res chain seq x y z
N SER A 1 -8.80 -20.87 34.97
CA SER A 1 -9.18 -22.29 35.15
C SER A 1 -8.39 -23.14 34.18
N TRP A 2 -8.15 -24.42 34.50
CA TRP A 2 -7.46 -25.35 33.59
C TRP A 2 -8.47 -25.99 32.65
N ILE A 3 -8.15 -26.05 31.35
CA ILE A 3 -8.97 -26.68 30.32
C ILE A 3 -8.19 -27.87 29.77
N LYS A 4 -8.81 -29.06 29.76
CA LYS A 4 -8.20 -30.26 29.18
C LYS A 4 -8.29 -30.16 27.64
N VAL A 5 -7.13 -30.21 26.98
CA VAL A 5 -7.02 -30.09 25.51
C VAL A 5 -6.94 -31.43 24.79
N SER A 6 -6.37 -32.47 25.40
CA SER A 6 -6.33 -33.83 24.85
C SER A 6 -6.03 -34.86 25.94
N SER A 7 -6.50 -36.10 25.75
CA SER A 7 -6.12 -37.30 26.52
C SER A 7 -5.50 -38.40 25.65
N TYR A 8 -5.31 -38.15 24.35
CA TYR A 8 -4.89 -39.16 23.37
C TYR A 8 -3.49 -38.87 22.80
N VAL A 9 -2.64 -38.19 23.58
CA VAL A 9 -1.27 -37.87 23.17
C VAL A 9 -0.40 -39.11 23.38
N ARG A 10 0.07 -39.72 22.28
CA ARG A 10 0.86 -40.97 22.30
C ARG A 10 2.37 -40.75 22.29
N GLY A 11 2.84 -39.51 22.11
CA GLY A 11 4.25 -39.14 22.11
C GLY A 11 4.56 -37.99 23.08
N CYS A 12 5.79 -37.49 23.05
CA CYS A 12 6.22 -36.37 23.89
C CYS A 12 6.01 -34.98 23.25
N HIS A 13 5.11 -34.85 22.27
CA HIS A 13 4.77 -33.59 21.62
C HIS A 13 3.26 -33.51 21.36
N TYR A 14 2.72 -32.28 21.34
CA TYR A 14 1.33 -32.01 20.99
C TYR A 14 1.14 -30.55 20.56
N ASP A 15 0.51 -30.33 19.41
CA ASP A 15 0.17 -28.99 18.93
C ASP A 15 -1.16 -28.53 19.52
N VAL A 16 -1.11 -27.54 20.41
CA VAL A 16 -2.32 -26.93 20.97
C VAL A 16 -2.89 -25.92 19.97
N ILE A 17 -4.04 -26.25 19.39
CA ILE A 17 -4.77 -25.41 18.43
C ILE A 17 -5.90 -24.62 19.11
N GLY A 18 -6.43 -23.60 18.42
CA GLY A 18 -7.60 -22.85 18.88
C GLY A 18 -7.33 -21.85 20.02
N LEU A 19 -6.08 -21.44 20.20
CA LEU A 19 -5.74 -20.37 21.14
C LEU A 19 -6.22 -19.01 20.62
N GLU A 20 -6.70 -18.16 21.52
CA GLU A 20 -7.04 -16.77 21.22
C GLU A 20 -5.75 -15.96 21.02
N PRO A 21 -5.58 -15.26 19.88
CA PRO A 21 -4.40 -14.44 19.63
C PRO A 21 -4.15 -13.41 20.74
N ASN A 22 -2.88 -13.17 21.05
CA ASN A 22 -2.41 -12.22 22.07
C ASN A 22 -2.83 -12.52 23.52
N LYS A 23 -3.47 -13.66 23.78
CA LYS A 23 -3.80 -14.11 25.13
C LYS A 23 -2.64 -14.87 25.76
N LYS A 24 -2.52 -14.72 27.08
CA LYS A 24 -1.48 -15.35 27.88
C LYS A 24 -1.93 -16.74 28.34
N TYR A 25 -1.13 -17.77 28.08
CA TYR A 25 -1.42 -19.16 28.39
C TYR A 25 -0.30 -19.80 29.19
N SER A 26 -0.67 -20.59 30.20
CA SER A 26 0.20 -21.56 30.84
C SER A 26 -0.24 -22.95 30.43
N PHE A 27 0.71 -23.86 30.23
CA PHE A 27 0.42 -25.24 29.88
C PHE A 27 0.85 -26.17 31.00
N ARG A 28 0.14 -27.28 31.14
CA ARG A 28 0.57 -28.36 32.02
C ARG A 28 0.29 -29.72 31.38
N VAL A 29 1.15 -30.70 31.67
CA VAL A 29 1.06 -32.09 31.20
C VAL A 29 1.11 -33.01 32.41
N SER A 30 0.23 -34.01 32.44
CA SER A 30 0.25 -35.10 33.41
C SER A 30 0.39 -36.42 32.66
N ALA A 31 1.17 -37.35 33.19
CA ALA A 31 1.17 -38.73 32.72
C ALA A 31 -0.08 -39.46 33.26
N GLU A 32 -0.67 -40.34 32.46
CA GLU A 32 -1.83 -41.14 32.83
C GLU A 32 -1.57 -42.62 32.48
N ASN A 33 -1.87 -43.53 33.41
CA ASN A 33 -1.85 -44.97 33.18
C ASN A 33 -3.12 -45.61 33.79
N GLN A 34 -3.23 -46.94 33.74
CA GLN A 34 -4.40 -47.67 34.25
C GLN A 34 -4.69 -47.46 35.74
N TYR A 35 -3.73 -46.96 36.52
CA TYR A 35 -3.86 -46.71 37.95
C TYR A 35 -4.19 -45.24 38.28
N GLY A 36 -4.17 -44.34 37.29
CA GLY A 36 -4.58 -42.94 37.45
C GLY A 36 -3.66 -41.92 36.77
N VAL A 37 -3.86 -40.66 37.15
CA VAL A 37 -3.16 -39.49 36.59
C VAL A 37 -2.11 -38.99 37.58
N GLY A 38 -0.86 -38.89 37.14
CA GLY A 38 0.24 -38.37 37.93
C GLY A 38 0.23 -36.84 38.08
N SER A 39 1.14 -36.35 38.92
CA SER A 39 1.32 -34.91 39.17
C SER A 39 1.60 -34.13 37.87
N PRO A 40 0.96 -32.97 37.67
CA PRO A 40 1.16 -32.16 36.47
C PRO A 40 2.51 -31.44 36.49
N LEU A 41 3.22 -31.51 35.37
CA LEU A 41 4.34 -30.61 35.06
C LEU A 41 3.79 -29.35 34.38
N THR A 42 4.03 -28.17 34.96
CA THR A 42 3.55 -26.88 34.43
C THR A 42 4.69 -26.12 33.76
N SER A 43 4.41 -25.44 32.65
CA SER A 43 5.34 -24.54 31.97
C SER A 43 5.88 -23.47 32.93
N GLU A 44 7.19 -23.23 32.93
CA GLU A 44 7.84 -22.28 33.85
C GLU A 44 7.30 -20.85 33.74
N LYS A 45 7.05 -20.41 32.51
CA LYS A 45 6.52 -19.07 32.20
C LYS A 45 5.33 -19.18 31.28
N PRO A 46 4.29 -18.37 31.49
CA PRO A 46 3.19 -18.32 30.53
C PRO A 46 3.68 -17.71 29.21
N ILE A 47 3.20 -18.22 28.09
CA ILE A 47 3.47 -17.68 26.76
C ILE A 47 2.34 -16.77 26.29
N ILE A 48 2.59 -15.95 25.28
CA ILE A 48 1.55 -15.23 24.55
C ILE A 48 1.34 -15.97 23.23
N ALA A 49 0.08 -16.30 22.91
CA ALA A 49 -0.28 -16.92 21.64
C ALA A 49 -0.15 -15.90 20.49
N LYS A 50 1.07 -15.73 19.98
CA LYS A 50 1.37 -14.88 18.82
C LYS A 50 2.38 -15.55 17.89
N PHE A 51 2.46 -15.07 16.66
CA PHE A 51 3.48 -15.51 15.71
C PHE A 51 4.89 -15.17 16.23
N PRO A 52 5.93 -15.92 15.79
CA PRO A 52 7.32 -15.57 16.09
C PRO A 52 7.80 -14.30 15.38
N PHE A 53 6.98 -13.75 14.49
CA PHE A 53 7.20 -12.51 13.75
C PHE A 53 6.05 -11.54 14.03
N ASP A 54 6.35 -10.25 13.93
CA ASP A 54 5.39 -9.16 14.09
C ASP A 54 5.08 -8.52 12.71
N VAL A 55 4.18 -7.54 12.66
CA VAL A 55 3.92 -6.77 11.43
C VAL A 55 5.14 -5.93 11.02
N PRO A 56 5.28 -5.53 9.74
CA PRO A 56 6.38 -4.68 9.33
C PRO A 56 6.33 -3.31 10.02
N SER A 57 7.46 -2.61 10.10
CA SER A 57 7.46 -1.18 10.41
C SER A 57 6.73 -0.41 9.30
N PRO A 58 6.25 0.83 9.54
CA PRO A 58 5.68 1.64 8.47
C PRO A 58 6.69 1.83 7.30
N PRO A 59 6.22 1.84 6.04
CA PRO A 59 7.02 2.28 4.90
C PRO A 59 7.46 3.74 5.02
N GLY A 60 8.40 4.16 4.17
CA GLY A 60 8.71 5.57 3.99
C GLY A 60 7.52 6.38 3.49
N THR A 61 7.50 7.68 3.77
CA THR A 61 6.48 8.59 3.23
C THR A 61 6.54 8.57 1.70
N PRO A 62 5.43 8.25 1.00
CA PRO A 62 5.43 8.25 -0.45
C PRO A 62 5.78 9.65 -1.00
N GLN A 63 6.44 9.68 -2.15
CA GLN A 63 6.81 10.87 -2.89
C GLN A 63 6.12 10.85 -4.25
N ILE A 64 5.65 12.00 -4.70
CA ILE A 64 5.05 12.16 -6.02
C ILE A 64 6.17 12.42 -7.01
N THR A 65 6.34 11.53 -7.98
CA THR A 65 7.37 11.66 -9.02
C THR A 65 6.83 12.30 -10.30
N ASP A 66 5.55 12.06 -10.59
CA ASP A 66 4.89 12.58 -11.77
C ASP A 66 3.37 12.63 -11.58
N SER A 67 2.69 13.41 -12.41
CA SER A 67 1.23 13.53 -12.39
C SER A 67 0.70 13.99 -13.76
N ASP A 68 -0.51 13.55 -14.09
CA ASP A 68 -1.33 14.09 -15.16
C ASP A 68 -2.70 14.54 -14.61
N GLU A 69 -3.65 14.86 -15.48
CA GLU A 69 -4.97 15.36 -15.09
C GLU A 69 -5.83 14.35 -14.30
N THR A 70 -5.52 13.04 -14.37
CA THR A 70 -6.33 11.99 -13.73
C THR A 70 -5.54 11.00 -12.91
N SER A 71 -4.23 11.19 -12.74
CA SER A 71 -3.39 10.24 -12.04
C SER A 71 -2.11 10.84 -11.47
N VAL A 72 -1.55 10.12 -10.50
CA VAL A 72 -0.31 10.47 -9.81
C VAL A 72 0.59 9.24 -9.75
N ASN A 73 1.87 9.39 -10.10
CA ASN A 73 2.88 8.37 -9.90
C ASN A 73 3.57 8.56 -8.55
N LEU A 74 3.58 7.51 -7.74
CA LEU A 74 4.18 7.48 -6.41
C LEU A 74 5.41 6.57 -6.37
N ILE A 75 6.39 6.95 -5.55
CA ILE A 75 7.49 6.10 -5.10
C ILE A 75 7.59 6.16 -3.58
N TRP A 76 7.98 5.08 -2.91
CA TRP A 76 8.24 5.06 -1.47
C TRP A 76 9.40 4.16 -1.12
N GLU A 77 9.85 4.22 0.13
CA GLU A 77 10.89 3.34 0.66
C GLU A 77 10.29 2.12 1.37
N ARG A 78 11.02 1.01 1.35
CA ARG A 78 10.66 -0.18 2.12
C ARG A 78 10.70 0.12 3.63
N PRO A 79 9.87 -0.57 4.45
CA PRO A 79 10.03 -0.61 5.89
C PRO A 79 11.47 -0.90 6.32
N LYS A 80 11.92 -0.26 7.42
CA LYS A 80 13.22 -0.55 8.04
C LYS A 80 13.29 -1.95 8.64
N SER A 81 12.13 -2.49 9.06
CA SER A 81 11.99 -3.86 9.56
C SER A 81 10.78 -4.52 8.91
N ASP A 82 10.94 -5.77 8.49
CA ASP A 82 9.85 -6.60 7.97
C ASP A 82 9.11 -7.37 9.09
N GLY A 83 9.52 -7.18 10.35
CA GLY A 83 8.94 -7.86 11.52
C GLY A 83 9.34 -9.33 11.66
N GLY A 84 10.31 -9.83 10.88
CA GLY A 84 10.75 -11.23 10.91
C GLY A 84 10.02 -12.15 9.92
N SER A 85 9.22 -11.57 9.02
CA SER A 85 8.61 -12.27 7.88
C SER A 85 8.69 -11.39 6.64
N LYS A 86 9.03 -11.99 5.50
CA LYS A 86 9.14 -11.28 4.21
C LYS A 86 7.89 -10.43 3.91
N ILE A 87 8.10 -9.27 3.29
CA ILE A 87 7.02 -8.41 2.82
C ILE A 87 6.33 -9.07 1.62
N HIS A 88 5.02 -9.21 1.69
CA HIS A 88 4.15 -9.74 0.63
C HIS A 88 3.67 -8.67 -0.36
N GLY A 89 3.71 -7.41 0.05
CA GLY A 89 3.41 -6.25 -0.80
C GLY A 89 2.93 -5.05 0.01
N TYR A 90 2.36 -4.07 -0.69
CA TYR A 90 1.96 -2.77 -0.15
C TYR A 90 0.51 -2.45 -0.51
N GLN A 91 -0.19 -1.77 0.40
CA GLN A 91 -1.48 -1.17 0.12
C GLN A 91 -1.32 0.34 0.13
N VAL A 92 -1.56 0.96 -1.02
CA VAL A 92 -1.59 2.41 -1.15
C VAL A 92 -3.01 2.89 -0.86
N GLU A 93 -3.11 3.91 -0.03
CA GLU A 93 -4.36 4.57 0.31
C GLU A 93 -4.28 6.04 -0.11
N PHE A 94 -5.42 6.59 -0.52
CA PHE A 94 -5.58 8.01 -0.80
C PHE A 94 -6.69 8.60 0.06
N ARG A 95 -6.63 9.90 0.32
CA ARG A 95 -7.68 10.65 1.01
C ARG A 95 -8.25 11.68 0.04
N ASP A 96 -9.53 11.52 -0.27
CA ASP A 96 -10.29 12.48 -1.08
C ASP A 96 -10.78 13.63 -0.17
N PRO A 97 -10.61 14.90 -0.56
CA PRO A 97 -11.01 16.02 0.28
C PRO A 97 -12.54 16.11 0.47
N ARG A 98 -13.33 15.49 -0.42
CA ARG A 98 -14.80 15.49 -0.35
C ARG A 98 -15.33 14.59 0.76
N ASP A 99 -14.66 13.47 1.03
CA ASP A 99 -15.09 12.51 2.05
C ASP A 99 -14.17 12.46 3.28
N GLY A 100 -12.93 12.96 3.18
CA GLY A 100 -11.94 13.01 4.25
C GLY A 100 -11.48 11.62 4.75
N ARG A 101 -11.84 10.54 4.07
CA ARG A 101 -11.55 9.16 4.49
C ARG A 101 -10.42 8.56 3.66
N TRP A 102 -9.60 7.74 4.34
CA TRP A 102 -8.59 6.95 3.65
C TRP A 102 -9.26 5.77 2.95
N LYS A 103 -8.99 5.64 1.64
CA LYS A 103 -9.51 4.57 0.79
C LYS A 103 -8.36 3.85 0.11
N PRO A 104 -8.40 2.52 0.00
CA PRO A 104 -7.42 1.80 -0.80
C PRO A 104 -7.55 2.19 -2.27
N VAL A 105 -6.41 2.33 -2.96
CA VAL A 105 -6.39 2.57 -4.40
C VAL A 105 -6.80 1.29 -5.16
N SER A 106 -6.45 0.12 -4.63
CA SER A 106 -6.88 -1.18 -5.16
C SER A 106 -6.94 -2.23 -4.05
N ASP A 107 -7.69 -3.31 -4.29
CA ASP A 107 -7.77 -4.46 -3.37
C ASP A 107 -6.52 -5.35 -3.42
N GLN A 108 -5.75 -5.25 -4.51
CA GLN A 108 -4.52 -6.02 -4.69
C GLN A 108 -3.33 -5.31 -4.05
N LEU A 109 -2.38 -6.11 -3.55
CA LEU A 109 -1.14 -5.58 -3.02
C LEU A 109 -0.18 -5.24 -4.15
N VAL A 110 0.39 -4.04 -4.11
CA VAL A 110 1.51 -3.64 -4.96
C VAL A 110 2.74 -4.43 -4.54
N LYS A 111 3.45 -5.03 -5.49
CA LYS A 111 4.68 -5.81 -5.20
C LYS A 111 5.93 -4.93 -5.16
N ASP A 112 5.95 -3.90 -5.99
CA ASP A 112 7.03 -2.93 -6.06
C ASP A 112 6.82 -1.77 -5.07
N THR A 113 7.79 -0.86 -5.03
CA THR A 113 7.73 0.37 -4.22
C THR A 113 7.36 1.60 -5.04
N THR A 114 6.66 1.37 -6.16
CA THR A 114 6.11 2.39 -7.04
C THR A 114 4.69 2.02 -7.44
N MET A 115 3.84 3.01 -7.68
CA MET A 115 2.50 2.79 -8.20
C MET A 115 1.94 4.05 -8.86
N ARG A 116 1.23 3.85 -9.98
CA ARG A 116 0.36 4.86 -10.57
C ARG A 116 -1.01 4.80 -9.91
N VAL A 117 -1.47 5.90 -9.33
CA VAL A 117 -2.81 6.06 -8.75
C VAL A 117 -3.72 6.65 -9.83
N PRO A 118 -4.66 5.89 -10.41
CA PRO A 118 -5.56 6.38 -11.45
C PRO A 118 -6.85 6.99 -10.88
N ASN A 119 -7.73 7.47 -11.77
CA ASN A 119 -9.10 7.91 -11.47
C ASN A 119 -9.19 9.07 -10.46
N LEU A 120 -8.18 9.93 -10.44
CA LEU A 120 -8.21 11.18 -9.71
C LEU A 120 -8.94 12.24 -10.54
N MET A 121 -9.42 13.27 -9.86
CA MET A 121 -10.07 14.40 -10.52
C MET A 121 -9.11 15.58 -10.62
N GLU A 122 -9.05 16.19 -11.80
CA GLU A 122 -8.28 17.40 -12.03
C GLU A 122 -8.71 18.51 -11.06
N ASN A 123 -7.77 19.36 -10.69
CA ASN A 123 -7.91 20.47 -9.76
C ASN A 123 -8.35 20.09 -8.33
N THR A 124 -8.30 18.80 -7.99
CA THR A 124 -8.60 18.29 -6.63
C THR A 124 -7.32 17.97 -5.87
N GLU A 125 -7.31 18.29 -4.57
CA GLU A 125 -6.17 18.07 -3.68
C GLU A 125 -6.28 16.73 -2.95
N TYR A 126 -5.35 15.81 -3.20
CA TYR A 126 -5.32 14.50 -2.55
C TYR A 126 -4.11 14.36 -1.63
N GLU A 127 -4.21 13.45 -0.66
CA GLU A 127 -3.08 12.94 0.11
C GLU A 127 -2.95 11.44 -0.08
N PHE A 128 -1.71 10.93 -0.03
CA PHE A 128 -1.42 9.51 -0.21
C PHE A 128 -0.60 8.96 0.95
N ARG A 129 -0.83 7.71 1.31
CA ARG A 129 -0.02 6.97 2.30
C ARG A 129 0.06 5.49 1.93
N VAL A 130 1.00 4.77 2.55
CA VAL A 130 1.26 3.36 2.22
C VAL A 130 1.33 2.51 3.49
N LYS A 131 0.80 1.29 3.44
CA LYS A 131 1.00 0.22 4.43
C LYS A 131 1.80 -0.93 3.79
N ALA A 132 2.70 -1.55 4.54
CA ALA A 132 3.31 -2.82 4.15
C ALA A 132 2.54 -4.00 4.73
N LYS A 133 2.54 -5.15 4.04
CA LYS A 133 1.90 -6.38 4.51
C LYS A 133 2.89 -7.54 4.50
N ASN A 134 2.96 -8.29 5.60
CA ASN A 134 3.64 -9.59 5.69
C ASN A 134 2.66 -10.68 6.17
N ALA A 135 3.16 -11.81 6.66
CA ALA A 135 2.34 -12.90 7.20
C ALA A 135 1.61 -12.55 8.51
N ALA A 136 2.15 -11.66 9.34
CA ALA A 136 1.48 -11.18 10.57
C ALA A 136 0.36 -10.17 10.29
N GLY A 137 0.42 -9.45 9.16
CA GLY A 137 -0.61 -8.52 8.76
C GLY A 137 -0.05 -7.21 8.18
N PHE A 138 -0.86 -6.15 8.28
CA PHE A 138 -0.48 -4.82 7.81
C PHE A 138 0.28 -4.04 8.88
N SER A 139 1.28 -3.28 8.46
CA SER A 139 1.93 -2.26 9.27
C SER A 139 0.96 -1.13 9.63
N VAL A 140 1.35 -0.30 10.60
CA VAL A 140 0.79 1.05 10.68
C VAL A 140 1.08 1.81 9.37
N PRO A 141 0.23 2.76 8.95
CA PRO A 141 0.47 3.54 7.74
C PRO A 141 1.75 4.37 7.84
N SER A 142 2.37 4.66 6.70
CA SER A 142 3.35 5.74 6.58
C SER A 142 2.74 7.08 6.99
N LYS A 143 3.59 8.10 7.20
CA LYS A 143 3.10 9.48 7.14
C LYS A 143 2.47 9.74 5.76
N PRO A 144 1.43 10.59 5.67
CA PRO A 144 0.88 10.98 4.38
C PRO A 144 1.83 11.91 3.63
N THR A 145 1.65 12.01 2.31
CA THR A 145 2.20 13.13 1.52
C THR A 145 1.68 14.47 2.05
N ALA A 146 2.33 15.57 1.67
CA ALA A 146 1.62 16.85 1.64
C ALA A 146 0.43 16.76 0.67
N SER A 147 -0.59 17.60 0.89
CA SER A 147 -1.74 17.69 -0.03
C SER A 147 -1.25 18.12 -1.41
N PHE A 148 -1.66 17.40 -2.46
CA PHE A 148 -1.20 17.60 -3.82
C PHE A 148 -2.37 17.83 -4.77
N LYS A 149 -2.36 18.97 -5.49
CA LYS A 149 -3.39 19.31 -6.46
C LYS A 149 -3.07 18.66 -7.81
N VAL A 150 -3.94 17.73 -8.22
CA VAL A 150 -3.82 17.03 -9.52
C VAL A 150 -4.09 18.02 -10.64
N LYS A 151 -3.13 18.18 -11.56
CA LYS A 151 -3.23 19.09 -12.71
C LYS A 151 -2.45 18.53 -13.89
N THR A 152 -2.88 18.89 -15.09
CA THR A 152 -2.10 18.68 -16.31
C THR A 152 -0.73 19.37 -16.20
N LYS A 153 0.35 18.67 -16.48
CA LYS A 153 1.67 19.28 -16.75
C LYS A 153 1.64 19.94 -18.14
N SER A 154 0.86 21.01 -18.29
CA SER A 154 0.87 21.79 -19.52
C SER A 154 2.09 22.72 -19.53
N SER A 155 2.77 22.75 -20.67
CA SER A 155 3.80 23.72 -21.03
C SER A 155 3.30 24.58 -22.20
N VAL A 156 3.99 25.68 -22.51
CA VAL A 156 3.59 26.52 -23.64
C VAL A 156 3.82 25.75 -24.96
N PRO A 157 2.86 25.74 -25.91
CA PRO A 157 3.10 25.19 -27.24
C PRO A 157 4.30 25.86 -27.91
N SER A 158 5.00 25.15 -28.80
CA SER A 158 6.01 25.80 -29.63
C SER A 158 5.35 26.72 -30.67
N PRO A 159 6.07 27.67 -31.29
CA PRO A 159 5.53 28.42 -32.43
C PRO A 159 5.13 27.51 -33.59
N PRO A 160 4.15 27.92 -34.42
CA PRO A 160 3.84 27.23 -35.68
C PRO A 160 5.03 27.29 -36.64
N LEU A 161 5.12 26.31 -37.54
CA LEU A 161 6.26 26.15 -38.45
C LEU A 161 5.90 26.58 -39.88
N ASN A 162 6.90 26.94 -40.68
CA ASN A 162 6.78 27.11 -42.13
C ASN A 162 5.61 28.00 -42.60
N VAL A 163 5.50 29.20 -42.02
CA VAL A 163 4.53 30.20 -42.46
C VAL A 163 4.78 30.56 -43.93
N ARG A 164 3.75 30.45 -44.77
CA ARG A 164 3.85 30.67 -46.21
C ARG A 164 2.57 31.24 -46.77
N VAL A 165 2.71 32.15 -47.73
CA VAL A 165 1.58 32.63 -48.53
C VAL A 165 1.23 31.57 -49.56
N SER A 166 -0.04 31.16 -49.61
CA SER A 166 -0.51 30.15 -50.57
C SER A 166 -1.37 30.72 -51.70
N LYS A 167 -2.07 31.85 -51.47
CA LYS A 167 -2.82 32.56 -52.50
C LYS A 167 -2.82 34.05 -52.24
N VAL A 168 -2.69 34.85 -53.29
CA VAL A 168 -2.83 36.32 -53.22
C VAL A 168 -3.97 36.73 -54.14
N GLY A 169 -4.92 37.47 -53.59
CA GLY A 169 -5.98 38.16 -54.32
C GLY A 169 -5.84 39.67 -54.20
N ARG A 170 -6.69 40.40 -54.94
CA ARG A 170 -6.69 41.88 -54.97
C ARG A 170 -6.87 42.53 -53.59
N SER A 171 -7.53 41.85 -52.66
CA SER A 171 -7.86 42.36 -51.33
C SER A 171 -7.64 41.34 -50.22
N TYR A 172 -6.95 40.24 -50.49
CA TYR A 172 -6.73 39.19 -49.50
C TYR A 172 -5.46 38.40 -49.77
N VAL A 173 -4.92 37.80 -48.71
CA VAL A 173 -3.81 36.85 -48.77
C VAL A 173 -4.21 35.63 -47.96
N ASP A 174 -4.08 34.44 -48.54
CA ASP A 174 -4.21 33.18 -47.83
C ASP A 174 -2.83 32.77 -47.31
N VAL A 175 -2.72 32.62 -45.99
CA VAL A 175 -1.49 32.21 -45.31
C VAL A 175 -1.70 30.83 -44.71
N LYS A 176 -0.75 29.92 -44.96
CA LYS A 176 -0.71 28.58 -44.40
C LYS A 176 0.52 28.42 -43.52
N TRP A 177 0.41 27.57 -42.51
CA TRP A 177 1.52 27.18 -41.64
C TRP A 177 1.35 25.71 -41.26
N ASP A 178 2.44 25.11 -40.82
CA ASP A 178 2.46 23.77 -40.29
C ASP A 178 2.30 23.83 -38.75
N LYS A 179 1.79 22.74 -38.17
CA LYS A 179 1.53 22.68 -36.72
C LYS A 179 2.83 22.85 -35.91
N PRO A 180 2.75 23.41 -34.68
CA PRO A 180 3.84 23.39 -33.73
C PRO A 180 4.48 22.01 -33.57
N ARG A 181 5.78 21.99 -33.25
CA ARG A 181 6.50 20.75 -32.89
C ARG A 181 5.94 20.11 -31.63
N THR A 182 5.51 20.92 -30.67
CA THR A 182 4.87 20.47 -29.43
C THR A 182 3.65 21.34 -29.14
N ASP A 183 2.55 20.72 -28.72
CA ASP A 183 1.34 21.42 -28.26
C ASP A 183 1.41 21.77 -26.76
N GLY A 184 2.54 21.46 -26.12
CA GLY A 184 2.74 21.71 -24.70
C GLY A 184 2.00 20.73 -23.79
N GLY A 185 1.45 19.63 -24.31
CA GLY A 185 0.70 18.65 -23.54
C GLY A 185 -0.81 18.94 -23.45
N SER A 186 -1.31 19.91 -24.23
CA SER A 186 -2.75 20.19 -24.35
C SER A 186 -3.11 20.50 -25.81
N LYS A 187 -4.31 20.09 -26.25
CA LYS A 187 -4.76 20.27 -27.63
C LYS A 187 -4.85 21.76 -27.99
N ILE A 188 -4.18 22.16 -29.07
CA ILE A 188 -4.27 23.53 -29.64
C ILE A 188 -5.70 23.77 -30.14
N THR A 189 -6.33 24.87 -29.68
CA THR A 189 -7.68 25.35 -30.05
C THR A 189 -7.65 26.50 -31.02
#